data_AF-A0A7X8ZCN1-F1
#
_entry.id   AF-A0A7X8ZCN1-F1
#
_cell.length_a   1.000
_cell.length_b   1.000
_cell.length_c   1.000
_cell.angle_alpha   90.00
_cell.angle_beta   90.00
_cell.angle_gamma   90.00
#
_symmetry.space_group_name_H-M   'P 1'
#
loop_
_entity.id
_entity.type
_entity.pdbx_description
1 polymer ?
#
loop_
_entity_poly.entity_id
_entity_poly.type
_entity_poly.pdbx_seq_one_letter_code
_entity_poly.pdbx_strand_id
1 'polypeptide(L)'
;MSRIQKADQILDHGYVITMDPQRNVYVDGAVVVINGKIAAVGKREDILEKYQGRIHDCKGGVVHPGLIDAHEHLCHHVTRGWEPDTFTVLDTWTKFESLIYPALTEKDEHIGVEFSTLEMARNGTTAFSDTGSAFFSMDNIIEPVNRVGIKGIISNFGGNTFPPELAFLAKEPEEILRVMEENLKRYGKN
;
A
#
# COMPACT_ATOMS: atom_id res chain seq x y z
N MET A 1 7.87 -35.93 23.79
CA MET A 1 7.64 -35.58 22.38
C MET A 1 6.79 -34.33 22.36
N SER A 2 7.27 -33.20 21.80
CA SER A 2 6.43 -31.99 21.70
C SER A 2 5.31 -32.25 20.69
N ARG A 3 4.09 -31.84 21.03
CA ARG A 3 2.92 -32.00 20.16
C ARG A 3 3.07 -31.09 18.93
N ILE A 4 2.89 -31.66 17.73
CA ILE A 4 2.86 -30.89 16.48
C ILE A 4 1.70 -29.89 16.54
N GLN A 5 1.99 -28.63 16.19
CA GLN A 5 1.02 -27.53 16.14
C GLN A 5 0.39 -27.42 14.75
N LYS A 6 -0.90 -27.07 14.69
CA LYS A 6 -1.61 -26.87 13.41
C LYS A 6 -1.45 -25.42 12.94
N ALA A 7 -1.07 -25.26 11.68
CA ALA A 7 -0.97 -23.99 10.98
C ALA A 7 -1.98 -23.89 9.84
N ASP A 8 -2.34 -22.66 9.46
CA ASP A 8 -3.22 -22.42 8.31
C ASP A 8 -2.42 -22.62 7.02
N GLN A 9 -1.22 -22.04 6.96
CA GLN A 9 -0.31 -22.08 5.83
C GLN A 9 1.14 -22.19 6.30
N ILE A 10 1.96 -22.86 5.49
CA ILE A 10 3.41 -22.89 5.62
C ILE A 10 4.00 -22.57 4.25
N LEU A 11 4.76 -21.48 4.16
CA LEU A 11 5.62 -21.20 3.01
C LEU A 11 6.89 -22.01 3.20
N ASP A 12 7.13 -23.01 2.36
CA ASP A 12 8.18 -24.03 2.52
C ASP A 12 9.26 -23.89 1.44
N HIS A 13 10.48 -24.39 1.71
CA HIS A 13 11.63 -24.35 0.79
C HIS A 13 11.97 -22.96 0.21
N GLY A 14 11.68 -21.89 0.93
CA GLY A 14 11.97 -20.53 0.47
C GLY A 14 13.39 -20.09 0.81
N TYR A 15 13.95 -19.20 -0.01
CA TYR A 15 15.06 -18.35 0.44
C TYR A 15 14.47 -17.22 1.30
N VAL A 16 14.41 -17.42 2.62
CA VAL A 16 13.69 -16.53 3.54
C VAL A 16 14.60 -15.42 4.04
N ILE A 17 14.29 -14.18 3.68
CA ILE A 17 14.94 -12.96 4.19
C ILE A 17 14.04 -12.38 5.26
N THR A 18 14.43 -12.43 6.53
CA THR A 18 13.50 -12.10 7.64
C THR A 18 13.35 -10.60 7.88
N MET A 19 14.41 -9.83 7.60
CA MET A 19 14.56 -8.44 8.04
C MET A 19 14.45 -8.25 9.57
N ASP A 20 14.63 -9.30 10.35
CA ASP A 20 14.71 -9.22 11.82
C ASP A 20 15.96 -8.43 12.27
N PRO A 21 16.09 -8.06 13.55
CA PRO A 21 17.23 -7.29 14.04
C PRO A 21 18.59 -7.99 13.85
N GLN A 22 18.60 -9.32 13.74
CA GLN A 22 19.82 -10.12 13.50
C GLN A 22 20.12 -10.29 12.01
N ARG A 23 19.22 -9.85 11.12
CA ARG A 23 19.31 -10.00 9.66
C ARG A 23 19.46 -11.45 9.23
N ASN A 24 18.72 -12.35 9.89
CA ASN A 24 18.76 -13.76 9.54
C ASN A 24 18.30 -14.01 8.09
N VAL A 25 18.97 -14.95 7.43
CA VAL A 25 18.60 -15.45 6.11
C VAL A 25 18.64 -16.98 6.14
N TYR A 26 17.55 -17.62 5.72
CA TYR A 26 17.44 -19.07 5.65
C TYR A 26 17.38 -19.51 4.18
N VAL A 27 18.43 -20.17 3.70
CA VAL A 27 18.55 -20.63 2.31
C VAL A 27 17.55 -21.75 1.98
N ASP A 28 17.26 -22.59 2.98
CA ASP A 28 16.17 -23.58 2.97
C ASP A 28 15.29 -23.31 4.19
N GLY A 29 14.50 -22.25 4.09
CA GLY A 29 13.69 -21.71 5.18
C GLY A 29 12.20 -21.97 5.01
N ALA A 30 11.47 -21.80 6.11
CA ALA A 30 10.02 -21.83 6.10
C ALA A 30 9.40 -20.74 6.99
N VAL A 31 8.19 -20.31 6.63
CA VAL A 31 7.37 -19.33 7.36
C VAL A 31 6.03 -19.95 7.68
N VAL A 32 5.61 -19.88 8.95
CA VAL A 32 4.34 -20.43 9.44
C VAL A 32 3.34 -19.30 9.66
N VAL A 33 2.13 -19.45 9.14
CA VAL A 33 1.03 -18.49 9.32
C VAL A 33 -0.12 -19.15 10.08
N ILE A 34 -0.58 -18.48 11.15
CA ILE A 34 -1.73 -18.86 11.98
C ILE A 34 -2.59 -17.62 12.22
N ASN A 35 -3.88 -17.71 11.90
CA ASN A 35 -4.86 -16.63 12.00
C ASN A 35 -4.38 -15.33 11.33
N GLY A 36 -3.79 -15.45 10.14
CA GLY A 36 -3.25 -14.32 9.37
C GLY A 36 -2.03 -13.63 9.98
N LYS A 37 -1.38 -14.23 10.98
CA LYS A 37 -0.16 -13.73 11.63
C LYS A 37 0.98 -14.72 11.45
N ILE A 38 2.20 -14.20 11.36
CA ILE A 38 3.42 -15.00 11.36
C ILE A 38 3.60 -15.62 12.75
N ALA A 39 3.60 -16.94 12.84
CA ALA A 39 3.74 -17.70 14.08
C ALA A 39 5.17 -18.20 14.30
N ALA A 40 5.90 -18.51 13.23
CA ALA A 40 7.30 -18.93 13.28
C ALA A 40 7.99 -18.68 11.94
N VAL A 41 9.30 -18.45 11.99
CA VAL A 41 10.20 -18.35 10.84
C VAL A 41 11.50 -19.05 11.22
N GLY A 42 12.07 -19.86 10.32
CA GLY A 42 13.30 -20.56 10.63
C GLY A 42 13.78 -21.46 9.50
N LYS A 43 14.75 -22.32 9.83
CA LYS A 43 15.13 -23.42 8.95
C LYS A 43 13.93 -24.33 8.72
N ARG A 44 13.81 -24.81 7.49
CA ARG A 44 12.73 -25.70 7.07
C ARG A 44 12.57 -26.91 7.99
N GLU A 45 13.66 -27.61 8.29
CA GLU A 45 13.65 -28.81 9.14
C GLU A 45 13.02 -28.54 10.52
N ASP A 46 13.46 -27.47 11.18
CA ASP A 46 12.98 -27.07 12.51
C ASP A 46 11.48 -26.72 12.52
N ILE A 47 11.00 -26.14 11.41
CA ILE A 47 9.59 -25.77 11.24
C ILE A 47 8.73 -27.01 11.03
N LEU A 48 9.13 -27.92 10.14
CA LEU A 48 8.36 -29.11 9.80
C LEU A 48 8.29 -30.15 10.93
N GLU A 49 9.26 -30.14 11.86
CA GLU A 49 9.17 -30.94 13.08
C GLU A 49 8.08 -30.45 14.05
N LYS A 50 7.76 -29.15 14.00
CA LYS A 50 6.89 -28.48 14.99
C LYS A 50 5.50 -28.13 14.46
N TYR A 51 5.35 -27.97 13.15
CA TYR A 51 4.14 -27.45 12.53
C TYR A 51 3.66 -28.31 11.36
N GLN A 52 2.33 -28.40 11.19
CA GLN A 52 1.68 -29.00 10.03
C GLN A 52 0.57 -28.07 9.52
N GLY A 53 0.42 -27.92 8.21
CA GLY A 53 -0.56 -27.03 7.60
C GLY A 53 -0.59 -27.16 6.08
N ARG A 54 -1.29 -26.24 5.40
CA ARG A 54 -1.24 -26.18 3.93
C ARG A 54 0.15 -25.73 3.48
N ILE A 55 0.85 -26.60 2.76
CA ILE A 55 2.18 -26.29 2.22
C ILE A 55 2.06 -25.48 0.94
N HIS A 56 2.84 -24.41 0.85
CA HIS A 56 3.14 -23.65 -0.36
C HIS A 56 4.63 -23.83 -0.66
N ASP A 57 4.97 -24.59 -1.69
CA ASP A 57 6.36 -24.81 -2.08
C ASP A 57 6.91 -23.56 -2.78
N CYS A 58 7.87 -22.90 -2.14
CA CYS A 58 8.54 -21.69 -2.58
C CYS A 58 9.95 -21.96 -3.13
N LYS A 59 10.26 -23.23 -3.47
CA LYS A 59 11.58 -23.60 -3.99
C LYS A 59 12.02 -22.73 -5.17
N GLY A 60 13.21 -22.15 -5.04
CA GLY A 60 13.80 -21.25 -6.03
C GLY A 60 13.28 -19.81 -5.98
N GLY A 61 12.30 -19.53 -5.11
CA GLY A 61 11.78 -18.19 -4.84
C GLY A 61 12.39 -17.56 -3.59
N VAL A 62 12.32 -16.23 -3.52
CA VAL A 62 12.66 -15.44 -2.34
C VAL A 62 11.39 -15.16 -1.55
N VAL A 63 11.43 -15.42 -0.25
CA VAL A 63 10.35 -15.05 0.68
C VAL A 63 10.85 -13.89 1.52
N HIS A 64 10.21 -12.73 1.41
CA HIS A 64 10.59 -11.51 2.10
C HIS A 64 9.35 -10.79 2.65
N PRO A 65 9.49 -9.90 3.66
CA PRO A 65 8.42 -8.97 4.01
C PRO A 65 7.99 -8.19 2.78
N GLY A 66 6.69 -8.04 2.57
CA GLY A 66 6.18 -7.24 1.47
C GLY A 66 6.73 -5.82 1.51
N LEU A 67 6.93 -5.23 0.34
CA LEU A 67 7.47 -3.87 0.22
C LEU A 67 6.46 -2.86 0.77
N ILE A 68 7.00 -1.75 1.27
CA ILE A 68 6.22 -0.60 1.75
C ILE A 68 6.55 0.58 0.86
N ASP A 69 5.56 1.08 0.14
CA ASP A 69 5.68 2.36 -0.54
C ASP A 69 5.40 3.50 0.43
N ALA A 70 6.40 4.32 0.72
CA ALA A 70 6.26 5.36 1.73
C ALA A 70 5.59 6.64 1.21
N HIS A 71 5.40 6.78 -0.11
CA HIS A 71 4.88 8.01 -0.70
C HIS A 71 4.23 7.75 -2.05
N GLU A 72 2.91 7.81 -2.09
CA GLU A 72 2.11 7.64 -3.29
C GLU A 72 1.15 8.81 -3.55
N HIS A 73 0.83 8.99 -4.83
CA HIS A 73 -0.24 9.88 -5.30
C HIS A 73 -1.20 9.07 -6.18
N LEU A 74 -2.19 8.42 -5.56
CA LEU A 74 -3.00 7.41 -6.24
C LEU A 74 -3.85 7.98 -7.40
N CYS A 75 -4.37 9.20 -7.25
CA CYS A 75 -5.21 9.85 -8.26
C CYS A 75 -4.49 10.12 -9.58
N HIS A 76 -3.16 10.25 -9.59
CA HIS A 76 -2.37 10.52 -10.80
C HIS A 76 -2.07 9.26 -11.63
N HIS A 77 -2.47 8.08 -11.16
CA HIS A 77 -2.14 6.84 -11.86
C HIS A 77 -2.77 6.77 -13.27
N VAL A 78 -3.94 7.42 -13.48
CA VAL A 78 -4.59 7.49 -14.80
C VAL A 78 -3.84 8.36 -15.82
N THR A 79 -2.97 9.26 -15.37
CA THR A 79 -2.17 10.15 -16.23
C THR A 79 -0.69 9.76 -16.26
N ARG A 80 -0.34 8.59 -15.72
CA ARG A 80 1.03 8.11 -15.66
C ARG A 80 1.67 8.08 -17.05
N GLY A 81 2.83 8.73 -17.17
CA GLY A 81 3.62 8.81 -18.42
C GLY A 81 3.14 9.88 -19.40
N TRP A 82 2.20 10.74 -19.03
CA TRP A 82 1.80 11.89 -19.86
C TRP A 82 2.64 13.13 -19.59
N GLU A 83 3.17 13.26 -18.38
CA GLU A 83 3.99 14.40 -18.00
C GLU A 83 5.32 14.40 -18.79
N PRO A 84 5.72 15.53 -19.40
CA PRO A 84 7.00 15.64 -20.06
C PRO A 84 8.18 15.60 -19.08
N ASP A 85 9.18 14.75 -19.34
CA ASP A 85 10.42 14.63 -18.54
C ASP A 85 11.25 15.92 -18.42
N THR A 86 10.90 16.97 -19.19
CA THR A 86 11.55 18.28 -19.16
C THR A 86 10.93 19.27 -18.17
N PHE A 87 9.80 18.92 -17.54
CA PHE A 87 9.11 19.81 -16.61
C PHE A 87 9.88 19.93 -15.31
N THR A 88 10.01 21.17 -14.83
CA THR A 88 10.37 21.42 -13.42
C THR A 88 9.17 21.13 -12.53
N VAL A 89 9.38 20.99 -11.22
CA VAL A 89 8.26 20.84 -10.25
C VAL A 89 7.21 21.94 -10.40
N LEU A 90 7.65 23.19 -10.67
CA LEU A 90 6.71 24.28 -10.88
C LEU A 90 5.94 24.12 -12.21
N ASP A 91 6.58 23.60 -13.25
CA ASP A 91 5.90 23.28 -14.51
C ASP A 91 4.89 22.14 -14.31
N THR A 92 5.22 21.10 -13.54
CA THR A 92 4.30 20.03 -13.16
C THR A 92 3.03 20.62 -12.55
N TRP A 93 3.18 21.48 -11.56
CA TRP A 93 2.03 22.11 -10.89
C TRP A 93 1.24 23.06 -11.80
N THR A 94 1.93 23.96 -12.49
CA THR A 94 1.27 25.07 -13.20
C THR A 94 0.83 24.73 -14.62
N LYS A 95 1.47 23.75 -15.28
CA LYS A 95 1.22 23.39 -16.69
C LYS A 95 0.61 22.00 -16.87
N PHE A 96 0.76 21.10 -15.90
CA PHE A 96 0.23 19.74 -15.99
C PHE A 96 -0.92 19.53 -15.00
N GLU A 97 -0.64 19.52 -13.69
CA GLU A 97 -1.61 19.26 -12.63
C GLU A 97 -2.78 20.25 -12.64
N SER A 98 -2.52 21.53 -12.94
CA SER A 98 -3.57 22.56 -13.10
C SER A 98 -4.61 22.23 -14.18
N LEU A 99 -4.24 21.41 -15.17
CA LEU A 99 -5.13 20.91 -16.22
C LEU A 99 -5.75 19.57 -15.85
N ILE A 100 -5.01 18.71 -15.15
CA ILE A 100 -5.46 17.36 -14.78
C ILE A 100 -6.50 17.39 -13.68
N TYR A 101 -6.24 18.04 -12.53
CA TYR A 101 -7.18 18.02 -11.40
C TYR A 101 -8.61 18.45 -11.73
N PRO A 102 -8.86 19.55 -12.48
CA PRO A 102 -10.23 19.94 -12.81
C PRO A 102 -10.89 19.03 -13.86
N ALA A 103 -10.11 18.23 -14.59
CA ALA A 103 -10.60 17.29 -15.59
C ALA A 103 -10.88 15.90 -15.02
N LEU A 104 -10.30 15.55 -13.85
CA LEU A 104 -10.57 14.29 -13.18
C LEU A 104 -12.05 14.18 -12.80
N THR A 105 -12.62 13.01 -13.00
CA THR A 105 -13.93 12.64 -12.47
C THR A 105 -13.78 11.68 -11.29
N GLU A 106 -14.85 11.51 -10.51
CA GLU A 106 -14.91 10.52 -9.43
C GLU A 106 -14.55 9.10 -9.93
N LYS A 107 -14.99 8.77 -11.14
CA LYS A 107 -14.69 7.50 -11.80
C LYS A 107 -13.20 7.36 -12.14
N ASP A 108 -12.56 8.43 -12.60
CA ASP A 108 -11.13 8.41 -12.96
C ASP A 108 -10.28 8.22 -11.70
N GLU A 109 -10.61 8.90 -10.60
CA GLU A 109 -9.95 8.69 -9.30
C GLU A 109 -10.11 7.24 -8.82
N HIS A 110 -11.33 6.70 -8.86
CA HIS A 110 -11.62 5.34 -8.43
C HIS A 110 -10.78 4.31 -9.18
N ILE A 111 -10.79 4.41 -10.51
CA ILE A 111 -10.06 3.51 -11.40
C ILE A 111 -8.55 3.69 -11.23
N GLY A 112 -8.06 4.93 -11.08
CA GLY A 112 -6.66 5.22 -10.83
C GLY A 112 -6.15 4.56 -9.55
N VAL A 113 -6.92 4.65 -8.47
CA VAL A 113 -6.61 3.97 -7.21
C VAL A 113 -6.60 2.46 -7.37
N GLU A 114 -7.60 1.88 -8.04
CA GLU A 114 -7.65 0.43 -8.27
C GLU A 114 -6.43 -0.04 -9.07
N PHE A 115 -6.09 0.62 -10.17
CA PHE A 115 -4.93 0.25 -10.99
C PHE A 115 -3.62 0.42 -10.22
N SER A 116 -3.45 1.53 -9.50
CA SER A 116 -2.26 1.78 -8.70
C SER A 116 -2.05 0.68 -7.65
N THR A 117 -3.10 0.36 -6.91
CA THR A 117 -3.05 -0.67 -5.86
C THR A 117 -2.84 -2.08 -6.42
N LEU A 118 -3.46 -2.40 -7.56
CA LEU A 118 -3.27 -3.67 -8.25
C LEU A 118 -1.83 -3.82 -8.75
N GLU A 119 -1.24 -2.76 -9.31
CA GLU A 119 0.14 -2.77 -9.78
C GLU A 119 1.12 -2.91 -8.61
N MET A 120 0.91 -2.16 -7.52
CA MET A 120 1.66 -2.31 -6.28
C MET A 120 1.64 -3.76 -5.77
N ALA A 121 0.45 -4.36 -5.67
CA ALA A 121 0.30 -5.75 -5.23
C ALA A 121 1.03 -6.73 -6.15
N ARG A 122 0.96 -6.51 -7.47
CA ARG A 122 1.63 -7.35 -8.48
C ARG A 122 3.15 -7.28 -8.39
N ASN A 123 3.69 -6.16 -7.94
CA ASN A 123 5.13 -5.92 -7.83
C ASN A 123 5.67 -6.13 -6.40
N GLY A 124 4.87 -6.72 -5.49
CA GLY A 124 5.31 -7.11 -4.16
C GLY A 124 5.16 -6.04 -3.07
N THR A 125 4.55 -4.89 -3.39
CA THR A 125 4.13 -3.89 -2.40
C THR A 125 2.87 -4.36 -1.68
N THR A 126 2.90 -4.35 -0.36
CA THR A 126 1.79 -4.82 0.50
C THR A 126 1.24 -3.74 1.41
N ALA A 127 1.94 -2.62 1.51
CA ALA A 127 1.50 -1.42 2.21
C ALA A 127 1.95 -0.17 1.46
N PHE A 128 1.15 0.89 1.51
CA PHE A 128 1.52 2.19 0.96
C PHE A 128 1.07 3.35 1.85
N SER A 129 1.59 4.55 1.59
CA SER A 129 1.12 5.81 2.17
C SER A 129 0.76 6.81 1.09
N ASP A 130 -0.54 7.09 0.94
CA ASP A 130 -1.06 8.10 0.01
C ASP A 130 -1.00 9.50 0.64
N THR A 131 -0.51 10.46 -0.14
CA THR A 131 -0.19 11.81 0.31
C THR A 131 -1.11 12.89 -0.24
N GLY A 132 -2.33 12.51 -0.62
CA GLY A 132 -3.38 13.46 -0.97
C GLY A 132 -4.22 13.03 -2.17
N SER A 133 -4.98 11.95 -2.01
CA SER A 133 -6.09 11.61 -2.90
C SER A 133 -7.44 11.94 -2.23
N ALA A 134 -8.54 11.30 -2.65
CA ALA A 134 -9.91 11.58 -2.18
C ALA A 134 -10.35 13.02 -2.46
N PHE A 135 -10.25 13.43 -3.72
CA PHE A 135 -10.84 14.67 -4.22
C PHE A 135 -12.37 14.65 -4.15
N PHE A 136 -12.98 13.47 -4.26
CA PHE A 136 -14.43 13.30 -4.27
C PHE A 136 -14.97 12.74 -2.96
N SER A 137 -14.49 11.56 -2.53
CA SER A 137 -14.85 10.98 -1.23
C SER A 137 -13.83 9.95 -0.76
N MET A 138 -13.78 9.70 0.56
CA MET A 138 -12.95 8.62 1.11
C MET A 138 -13.42 7.24 0.66
N ASP A 139 -14.73 7.02 0.56
CA ASP A 139 -15.29 5.73 0.12
C ASP A 139 -14.85 5.41 -1.33
N ASN A 140 -14.73 6.44 -2.18
CA ASN A 140 -14.28 6.31 -3.57
C ASN A 140 -12.88 5.69 -3.70
N ILE A 141 -12.02 5.86 -2.71
CA ILE A 141 -10.64 5.37 -2.73
C ILE A 141 -10.40 4.21 -1.75
N ILE A 142 -11.17 4.11 -0.67
CA ILE A 142 -11.09 3.00 0.29
C ILE A 142 -11.62 1.70 -0.32
N GLU A 143 -12.73 1.75 -1.05
CA GLU A 143 -13.32 0.57 -1.70
C GLU A 143 -12.33 -0.15 -2.62
N PRO A 144 -11.70 0.51 -3.62
CA PRO A 144 -10.80 -0.17 -4.54
C PRO A 144 -9.54 -0.71 -3.85
N VAL A 145 -9.01 0.00 -2.85
CA VAL A 145 -7.88 -0.50 -2.01
C VAL A 145 -8.26 -1.79 -1.29
N ASN A 146 -9.44 -1.82 -0.65
CA ASN A 146 -9.94 -3.01 0.03
C ASN A 146 -10.21 -4.17 -0.93
N ARG A 147 -10.68 -3.87 -2.15
CA ARG A 147 -10.93 -4.89 -3.18
C ARG A 147 -9.65 -5.58 -3.64
N VAL A 148 -8.54 -4.85 -3.75
CA VAL A 148 -7.21 -5.43 -4.05
C VAL A 148 -6.61 -6.13 -2.81
N GLY A 149 -6.85 -5.60 -1.61
CA GLY A 149 -6.48 -6.23 -0.35
C GLY A 149 -5.08 -5.89 0.17
N ILE A 150 -4.50 -4.77 -0.26
CA ILE A 150 -3.25 -4.23 0.31
C ILE A 150 -3.55 -3.19 1.41
N LYS A 151 -2.57 -2.90 2.26
CA LYS A 151 -2.73 -1.91 3.34
C LYS A 151 -2.45 -0.50 2.81
N GLY A 152 -3.29 0.46 3.18
CA GLY A 152 -3.06 1.87 2.85
C GLY A 152 -3.13 2.74 4.10
N ILE A 153 -2.18 3.67 4.22
CA ILE A 153 -2.39 4.91 4.96
C ILE A 153 -2.93 5.90 3.94
N ILE A 154 -4.16 6.35 4.12
CA ILE A 154 -4.89 7.14 3.13
C ILE A 154 -5.32 8.44 3.77
N SER A 155 -5.20 9.53 3.02
CA SER A 155 -5.57 10.87 3.49
C SER A 155 -6.35 11.63 2.43
N ASN A 156 -7.26 12.50 2.89
CA ASN A 156 -7.87 13.50 2.02
C ASN A 156 -6.84 14.57 1.67
N PHE A 157 -6.83 14.97 0.40
CA PHE A 157 -6.08 16.14 -0.04
C PHE A 157 -6.52 17.40 0.71
N GLY A 158 -5.54 18.13 1.25
CA GLY A 158 -5.71 19.41 1.90
C GLY A 158 -4.46 20.28 1.76
N GLY A 159 -4.64 21.49 1.26
CA GLY A 159 -3.61 22.52 1.20
C GLY A 159 -4.25 23.91 1.17
N ASN A 160 -3.55 24.92 1.67
CA ASN A 160 -4.06 26.29 1.76
C ASN A 160 -3.34 27.28 0.84
N THR A 161 -2.16 26.92 0.33
CA THR A 161 -1.31 27.82 -0.45
C THR A 161 -0.87 27.11 -1.72
N PHE A 162 -1.27 27.66 -2.86
CA PHE A 162 -0.98 27.11 -4.19
C PHE A 162 -0.55 28.22 -5.15
N PRO A 163 0.15 27.88 -6.24
CA PRO A 163 0.27 28.76 -7.40
C PRO A 163 -1.10 29.22 -7.91
N PRO A 164 -1.21 30.38 -8.58
CA PRO A 164 -2.48 30.90 -9.09
C PRO A 164 -3.27 29.89 -9.95
N GLU A 165 -2.58 29.08 -10.74
CA GLU A 165 -3.15 28.05 -11.62
C GLU A 165 -3.85 26.92 -10.85
N LEU A 166 -3.48 26.71 -9.58
CA LEU A 166 -4.03 25.70 -8.68
C LEU A 166 -4.83 26.30 -7.53
N ALA A 167 -5.12 27.59 -7.56
CA ALA A 167 -5.81 28.28 -6.47
C ALA A 167 -7.20 27.67 -6.14
N PHE A 168 -7.82 26.98 -7.11
CA PHE A 168 -9.09 26.27 -6.92
C PHE A 168 -8.99 25.05 -5.97
N LEU A 169 -7.78 24.56 -5.69
CA LEU A 169 -7.53 23.48 -4.72
C LEU A 169 -7.36 23.99 -3.28
N ALA A 170 -7.18 25.30 -3.10
CA ALA A 170 -6.97 25.88 -1.78
C ALA A 170 -8.21 25.69 -0.90
N LYS A 171 -7.98 25.18 0.31
CA LYS A 171 -9.00 25.05 1.37
C LYS A 171 -8.56 25.83 2.58
N GLU A 172 -9.52 26.37 3.33
CA GLU A 172 -9.24 27.01 4.62
C GLU A 172 -8.68 25.96 5.61
N PRO A 173 -7.65 26.28 6.42
CA PRO A 173 -7.08 25.35 7.38
C PRO A 173 -8.12 24.70 8.30
N GLU A 174 -9.12 25.44 8.74
CA GLU A 174 -10.21 24.97 9.60
C GLU A 174 -11.08 23.91 8.90
N GLU A 175 -11.28 24.03 7.58
CA GLU A 175 -11.98 23.02 6.79
C GLU A 175 -11.17 21.73 6.72
N ILE A 176 -9.87 21.85 6.44
CA ILE A 176 -8.95 20.71 6.36
C ILE A 176 -8.95 19.95 7.69
N LEU A 177 -8.80 20.67 8.81
CA LEU A 177 -8.81 20.07 10.15
C LEU A 177 -10.14 19.36 10.43
N ARG A 178 -11.28 20.01 10.14
CA ARG A 178 -12.60 19.41 10.34
C ARG A 178 -12.76 18.10 9.56
N VAL A 179 -12.39 18.08 8.28
CA VAL A 179 -12.46 16.87 7.43
C VAL A 179 -11.56 15.76 7.97
N MET A 180 -10.33 16.10 8.39
CA MET A 180 -9.42 15.13 8.99
C MET A 180 -9.99 14.53 10.29
N GLU A 181 -10.55 15.35 11.18
CA GLU A 181 -11.19 14.88 12.42
C GLU A 181 -12.41 13.99 12.15
N GLU A 182 -13.25 14.34 11.17
CA GLU A 182 -14.41 13.53 10.75
C GLU A 182 -13.96 12.18 10.20
N ASN A 183 -12.92 12.17 9.36
CA ASN A 183 -12.33 10.95 8.83
C ASN A 183 -11.73 10.07 9.94
N LEU A 184 -11.06 10.65 10.93
CA LEU A 184 -10.55 9.91 12.10
C LEU A 184 -11.70 9.31 12.92
N LYS A 185 -12.82 10.03 13.09
CA LYS A 185 -14.00 9.49 13.80
C LYS A 185 -14.66 8.34 13.02
N ARG A 186 -14.69 8.41 11.68
CA ARG A 186 -15.38 7.44 10.83
C ARG A 186 -14.53 6.21 10.50
N TYR A 187 -13.24 6.39 10.25
CA TYR A 187 -12.33 5.36 9.75
C TYR A 187 -11.14 5.07 10.68
N GLY A 188 -10.90 5.92 11.67
CA GLY A 188 -9.90 5.65 12.70
C GLY A 188 -10.25 4.37 13.45
N LYS A 189 -9.24 3.51 13.64
CA LYS A 189 -9.39 2.37 14.55
C LYS A 189 -9.36 2.88 15.98
N ASN A 190 -10.36 2.49 16.79
CA ASN A 190 -10.29 2.61 18.24
C ASN A 190 -9.15 1.75 18.80
#